data_AF-A0A202DJV9-F1
#
_entry.id   AF-A0A202DJV9-F1
#
_cell.length_a   1.000
_cell.length_b   1.000
_cell.length_c   1.000
_cell.angle_alpha   90.00
_cell.angle_beta   90.00
_cell.angle_gamma   90.00
#
_symmetry.space_group_name_H-M   'P 1'
#
loop_
_entity.id
_entity.type
_entity.pdbx_description
1 polymer ?
#
loop_
_entity_poly.entity_id
_entity_poly.type
_entity_poly.pdbx_seq_one_letter_code
_entity_poly.pdbx_strand_id
1 'polypeptide(L)' 'TRAKEVFDVSGAGDTVIATIMLGLAAGGTGLESAALANYAAGVVVAKVGTADCSREELLGSIMMDSEA' A
#
# COMPACT_ATOMS: atom_id res chain seq x y z
N THR A 1 4.22 9.46 15.02
CA THR A 1 4.47 8.52 13.90
C THR A 1 3.51 7.36 14.06
N ARG A 2 2.50 7.21 13.17
CA ARG A 2 1.62 6.02 13.18
C ARG A 2 2.31 4.92 12.38
N ALA A 3 3.30 4.26 12.98
CA ALA A 3 3.89 3.08 12.37
C ALA A 3 2.93 1.91 12.63
N LYS A 4 2.36 1.32 11.57
CA LYS A 4 1.78 -0.03 11.63
C LYS A 4 2.87 -1.00 12.13
N GLU A 5 2.49 -2.07 12.82
CA GLU A 5 3.48 -3.10 13.18
C GLU A 5 4.13 -3.63 11.89
N VAL A 6 5.42 -3.34 11.74
CA VAL A 6 6.23 -3.75 10.59
C VAL A 6 6.86 -5.08 10.94
N PHE A 7 6.50 -6.13 10.20
CA PHE A 7 7.00 -7.49 10.40
C PHE A 7 8.14 -7.82 9.44
N ASP A 8 7.95 -7.58 8.14
CA ASP A 8 8.93 -7.87 7.08
C ASP A 8 8.85 -6.77 6.00
N VAL A 9 9.98 -6.31 5.48
CA VAL A 9 10.02 -5.25 4.44
C VAL A 9 10.28 -5.80 3.04
N SER A 10 10.43 -7.13 2.92
CA SER A 10 10.68 -7.81 1.66
C SER A 10 9.49 -7.67 0.70
N GLY A 11 9.72 -7.16 -0.51
CA GLY A 11 8.65 -6.95 -1.52
C GLY A 11 7.88 -5.62 -1.40
N ALA A 12 8.19 -4.77 -0.41
CA ALA A 12 7.56 -3.46 -0.27
C ALA A 12 7.84 -2.54 -1.47
N GLY A 13 9.08 -2.55 -1.97
CA GLY A 13 9.48 -1.74 -3.14
C GLY A 13 8.73 -2.14 -4.42
N ASP A 14 8.61 -3.45 -4.67
CA ASP A 14 7.87 -3.97 -5.82
C ASP A 14 6.39 -3.59 -5.73
N THR A 15 5.81 -3.67 -4.52
CA THR A 15 4.43 -3.25 -4.25
C THR A 15 4.22 -1.76 -4.51
N VAL A 16 5.16 -0.91 -4.08
CA VAL A 16 5.10 0.54 -4.33
C VAL A 16 5.11 0.82 -5.83
N ILE A 17 6.06 0.25 -6.58
CA ILE A 17 6.18 0.49 -8.02
C ILE A 17 4.94 -0.03 -8.76
N ALA A 18 4.50 -1.25 -8.46
CA ALA A 18 3.31 -1.83 -9.07
C ALA A 18 2.07 -0.98 -8.83
N THR A 19 1.89 -0.47 -7.60
CA THR A 19 0.72 0.33 -7.22
C THR A 19 0.77 1.72 -7.86
N ILE A 20 1.95 2.36 -7.94
CA ILE A 20 2.10 3.64 -8.64
C ILE A 20 1.75 3.46 -10.12
N MET A 21 2.31 2.44 -10.77
CA MET A 21 2.04 2.16 -12.18
C MET A 21 0.55 1.88 -12.43
N LEU A 22 -0.10 1.14 -11.53
CA LEU A 22 -1.54 0.89 -11.58
C LEU A 22 -2.35 2.19 -11.48
N GLY A 23 -2.04 3.06 -10.51
CA GLY A 23 -2.74 4.34 -10.31
C GLY A 23 -2.60 5.25 -11.52
N LEU A 24 -1.39 5.36 -12.06
CA LEU A 24 -1.12 6.14 -13.28
C LEU A 24 -1.83 5.55 -14.51
N ALA A 25 -1.80 4.23 -14.68
CA ALA A 25 -2.49 3.55 -15.78
C ALA A 25 -4.01 3.70 -15.70
N ALA A 26 -4.57 3.84 -14.49
CA ALA A 26 -5.97 4.13 -14.25
C ALA A 26 -6.36 5.61 -14.48
N GLY A 27 -5.40 6.47 -14.84
CA GLY A 27 -5.62 7.90 -15.08
C GLY A 27 -5.53 8.78 -13.81
N GLY A 28 -5.07 8.21 -12.69
CA GLY A 28 -4.80 8.96 -11.47
C GLY A 28 -3.57 9.86 -11.59
N THR A 29 -3.48 10.84 -10.72
CA THR A 29 -2.31 11.70 -10.58
C THR A 29 -1.16 10.95 -9.91
N GLY A 30 0.06 11.49 -10.05
CA GLY A 30 1.22 10.96 -9.31
C GLY A 30 1.04 11.01 -7.79
N LEU A 31 0.32 12.02 -7.28
CA LEU A 31 0.05 12.15 -5.85
C LEU A 31 -0.95 11.08 -5.35
N GLU A 32 -2.05 10.88 -6.06
CA GLU A 32 -3.03 9.82 -5.74
C GLU A 32 -2.39 8.43 -5.81
N SER A 33 -1.57 8.20 -6.84
CA SER A 33 -0.86 6.95 -7.04
C SER A 33 0.17 6.68 -5.93
N ALA A 34 0.90 7.70 -5.50
CA ALA A 34 1.83 7.61 -4.38
C ALA A 34 1.11 7.37 -3.04
N ALA A 35 -0.05 8.00 -2.83
CA ALA A 35 -0.88 7.77 -1.65
C ALA A 35 -1.36 6.30 -1.60
N LEU A 36 -1.91 5.79 -2.70
CA LEU A 36 -2.29 4.38 -2.85
C LEU A 36 -1.12 3.43 -2.56
N ALA A 37 0.06 3.72 -3.09
CA ALA A 37 1.25 2.92 -2.90
C ALA A 37 1.70 2.87 -1.42
N ASN A 38 1.58 3.96 -0.68
CA ASN A 38 1.88 3.98 0.75
C ASN A 38 0.94 3.06 1.54
N TYR A 39 -0.35 3.05 1.22
CA TYR A 39 -1.30 2.14 1.86
C TYR A 39 -1.00 0.68 1.52
N ALA A 40 -0.76 0.37 0.24
CA ALA A 40 -0.43 -0.98 -0.21
C ALA A 40 0.87 -1.50 0.44
N ALA A 41 1.92 -0.68 0.47
CA ALA A 41 3.17 -1.01 1.15
C ALA A 41 2.95 -1.25 2.64
N GLY A 42 2.14 -0.40 3.30
CA GLY A 42 1.77 -0.58 4.70
C GLY A 42 1.03 -1.88 5.00
N VAL A 43 0.28 -2.43 4.03
CA VAL A 43 -0.36 -3.75 4.14
C VAL A 43 0.69 -4.86 4.03
N VAL A 44 1.55 -4.81 3.01
CA VAL A 44 2.54 -5.87 2.74
C VAL A 44 3.55 -5.96 3.87
N VAL A 45 4.03 -4.83 4.39
CA VAL A 45 5.03 -4.86 5.46
C VAL A 45 4.48 -5.32 6.82
N ALA A 46 3.15 -5.39 6.94
CA ALA A 46 2.47 -5.92 8.11
C ALA A 46 2.30 -7.46 8.04
N LYS A 47 2.84 -8.13 7.02
CA LYS A 47 2.78 -9.58 6.82
C LYS A 47 4.20 -10.18 6.86
N VAL A 48 4.29 -11.49 7.10
CA VAL A 48 5.55 -12.23 7.12
C VAL A 48 5.87 -12.77 5.73
N GLY A 49 7.07 -12.52 5.22
CA GLY A 49 7.51 -12.97 3.89
C GLY A 49 7.03 -12.06 2.77
N THR A 50 7.31 -12.45 1.52
CA THR A 50 6.84 -11.74 0.33
C THR A 50 5.34 -11.97 0.17
N ALA A 51 4.54 -11.02 0.65
CA ALA A 51 3.09 -11.11 0.64
C ALA A 51 2.47 -10.17 -0.39
N ASP A 52 1.35 -10.58 -0.97
CA ASP A 52 0.54 -9.74 -1.85
C ASP A 52 -0.35 -8.77 -1.05
N CYS A 53 -0.89 -7.75 -1.73
CA CYS A 53 -1.89 -6.84 -1.21
C CYS A 53 -3.19 -7.04 -2.00
N SER A 54 -4.23 -7.54 -1.34
CA SER A 54 -5.54 -7.70 -1.96
C SER A 54 -6.27 -6.36 -2.05
N ARG A 55 -7.28 -6.29 -2.92
CA ARG A 55 -8.14 -5.10 -3.03
C ARG A 55 -8.82 -4.79 -1.70
N GLU A 56 -9.32 -5.81 -1.00
CA GLU A 56 -10.04 -5.68 0.26
C GLU A 56 -9.13 -5.12 1.35
N GLU A 57 -7.87 -5.58 1.42
CA GLU A 57 -6.88 -5.09 2.37
C GLU A 57 -6.47 -3.65 2.08
N LEU A 58 -6.30 -3.31 0.80
CA LEU A 58 -5.99 -1.94 0.38
C LEU A 58 -7.12 -0.98 0.76
N LEU A 59 -8.37 -1.33 0.46
CA LEU A 59 -9.53 -0.53 0.82
C LEU A 59 -9.67 -0.41 2.34
N GLY A 60 -9.51 -1.51 3.09
CA GLY A 60 -9.53 -1.49 4.54
C GLY A 60 -8.46 -0.57 5.13
N SER A 61 -7.25 -0.60 4.56
CA SER A 61 -6.15 0.30 4.94
C SER A 61 -6.48 1.78 4.71
N ILE A 62 -7.13 2.11 3.60
CA ILE A 62 -7.53 3.49 3.28
C ILE A 62 -8.65 3.96 4.22
N MET A 63 -9.65 3.11 4.48
CA MET A 63 -10.79 3.48 5.33
C MET A 63 -10.38 3.69 6.79
N MET A 64 -9.51 2.83 7.33
CA MET A 64 -8.97 2.99 8.69
C MET A 64 -8.22 4.32 8.89
N ASP A 65 -7.57 4.85 7.85
CA ASP A 65 -6.88 6.14 7.91
C ASP A 65 -7.83 7.33 7.78
N SER A 66 -9.01 7.13 7.18
CA SER A 66 -10.06 8.18 7.13
C SER A 66 -10.80 8.37 8.46
N GLU A 67 -10.78 7.34 9.33
CA GLU A 67 -11.39 7.35 10.67
C GLU A 67 -10.42 7.78 11.78
N ALA A 68 -9.17 8.04 11.41
CA ALA A 68 -8.02 8.25 12.29
C ALA A 68 -7.75 9.73 12.62
#